data_AF-A0A7V5EMP1-F1
#
_entry.id   AF-A0A7V5EMP1-F1
#
_cell.length_a   1.000
_cell.length_b   1.000
_cell.length_c   1.000
_cell.angle_alpha   90.00
_cell.angle_beta   90.00
_cell.angle_gamma   90.00
#
_symmetry.space_group_name_H-M   'P 1'
#
loop_
_entity.id
_entity.type
_entity.pdbx_description
1 polymer ?
#
loop_
_entity_poly.entity_id
_entity_poly.type
_entity_poly.pdbx_seq_one_letter_code
_entity_poly.pdbx_strand_id
1 'polypeptide(L)'
;MKIPKIIFSVVSILILVWSCTPTTHKKVITEKKISPPPIQNNEIIHSKIADQEAIVGSQWNTFFIVPNPSHAKIISKSFSGSNTSIITHHGHGISAIRTTTRKMNGHQDTLKVKIATEIGEAHFNFHLSSKQNSKAFRYISNRKDLLQTLKDLQNKKKPTTLFLNSGNYGDVTINQTNHLTITSAIQQKPIISSIQINQSNDINIMSAQIESIQPKGKNAYYIKIDQKSTNITISNCQIQAAGQTETWQPADWKSKAANGIFSEANNSTFSNNLIKNIHHGLETKGDNCLVSNNIIIRFAGDAIRNTGNNNTFDSNYLADAVVDDYYDKDGNHDDLFQAWTFDKPISNLTIVNNIAINCTDTTIHLPSKNVQGIACFDGMEENWKIKNNLVIVDHPHGIALFGAQNCEIINNKVIPNPFHRYEFESAPWIMIHDHKDGRKSHSNQIINNLVSVLKIDDSTATIQNNTLIDSIPSKTFPNYEHWIF
;
A
#
# COMPACT_ATOMS: atom_id res chain seq x y z
N MET A 1 -0.57 25.27 -30.82
CA MET A 1 -0.50 24.98 -29.37
C MET A 1 -0.03 23.53 -29.21
N LYS A 2 1.15 23.32 -28.60
CA LYS A 2 1.75 22.00 -28.38
C LYS A 2 1.31 21.47 -27.01
N ILE A 3 0.79 20.25 -26.98
CA ILE A 3 0.42 19.50 -25.78
C ILE A 3 1.70 18.95 -25.13
N PRO A 4 1.91 19.04 -23.81
CA PRO A 4 3.10 18.49 -23.18
C PRO A 4 2.99 16.97 -23.01
N LYS A 5 4.08 16.28 -23.33
CA LYS A 5 4.28 14.85 -23.09
C LYS A 5 4.50 14.60 -21.59
N ILE A 6 3.72 13.67 -21.04
CA ILE A 6 3.89 13.14 -19.68
C ILE A 6 5.04 12.12 -19.71
N ILE A 7 6.03 12.31 -18.84
CA ILE A 7 7.16 11.40 -18.62
C ILE A 7 6.81 10.53 -17.41
N PHE A 8 6.84 9.21 -17.56
CA PHE A 8 6.77 8.27 -16.43
C PHE A 8 8.16 8.07 -15.83
N SER A 9 8.30 8.28 -14.52
CA SER A 9 9.51 7.94 -13.75
C SER A 9 9.51 6.44 -13.42
N VAL A 10 10.62 5.77 -13.75
CA VAL A 10 10.89 4.37 -13.35
C VAL A 10 11.72 4.40 -12.06
N VAL A 11 11.20 3.80 -11.00
CA VAL A 11 11.94 3.57 -9.75
C VAL A 11 12.95 2.44 -9.96
N SER A 12 14.22 2.71 -9.72
CA SER A 12 15.31 1.71 -9.76
C SER A 12 15.56 1.14 -8.37
N ILE A 13 15.60 -0.19 -8.26
CA ILE A 13 15.96 -0.91 -7.03
C ILE A 13 17.49 -1.09 -7.01
N LEU A 14 18.15 -0.55 -5.98
CA LEU A 14 19.57 -0.72 -5.71
C LEU A 14 19.77 -1.91 -4.76
N ILE A 15 20.54 -2.94 -5.17
CA ILE A 15 20.97 -4.02 -4.29
C ILE A 15 22.46 -3.81 -3.98
N LEU A 16 22.78 -3.48 -2.73
CA LEU A 16 24.14 -3.44 -2.20
C LEU A 16 24.59 -4.85 -1.86
N VAL A 17 25.73 -5.28 -2.41
CA VAL A 17 26.44 -6.49 -1.96
C VAL A 17 27.81 -6.07 -1.43
N TRP A 18 28.03 -6.38 -0.15
CA TRP A 18 29.25 -6.12 0.59
C TRP A 18 30.30 -7.18 0.22
N SER A 19 31.55 -6.79 -0.02
CA SER A 19 32.66 -7.73 -0.16
C SER A 19 33.72 -7.46 0.91
N CYS A 20 33.98 -8.48 1.73
CA CYS A 20 35.13 -8.52 2.64
C CYS A 20 36.39 -8.83 1.82
N THR A 21 37.46 -8.07 2.03
CA THR A 21 38.81 -8.43 1.62
C THR A 21 39.72 -8.55 2.85
N PRO A 22 40.57 -9.59 2.94
CA PRO A 22 41.59 -9.68 3.97
C PRO A 22 42.86 -8.90 3.57
N THR A 23 43.51 -8.33 4.58
CA THR A 23 44.73 -7.52 4.58
C THR A 23 45.98 -8.20 4.01
N THR A 24 46.89 -7.43 3.40
CA THR A 24 48.33 -7.41 3.78
C THR A 24 49.14 -6.23 3.19
N HIS A 25 49.92 -5.62 4.08
CA HIS A 25 51.18 -4.87 3.96
C HIS A 25 51.35 -3.50 3.25
N LYS A 26 51.51 -2.48 4.13
CA LYS A 26 52.57 -1.43 4.22
C LYS A 26 53.21 -0.88 2.94
N LYS A 27 52.97 0.41 2.68
CA LYS A 27 54.03 1.40 2.41
C LYS A 27 53.56 2.81 2.78
N VAL A 28 54.37 3.50 3.59
CA VAL A 28 54.24 4.91 3.99
C VAL A 28 54.95 5.76 2.95
N ILE A 29 54.30 6.76 2.33
CA ILE A 29 54.91 8.01 1.82
C ILE A 29 53.87 9.16 1.84
N THR A 30 54.16 10.13 2.72
CA THR A 30 53.89 11.59 2.78
C THR A 30 52.70 12.30 2.11
N GLU A 31 52.15 13.23 2.90
CA GLU A 31 51.28 14.36 2.57
C GLU A 31 51.82 15.26 1.45
N LYS A 32 50.92 15.73 0.57
CA LYS A 32 51.09 17.03 -0.09
C LYS A 32 49.73 17.69 -0.37
N LYS A 33 49.48 18.82 0.30
CA LYS A 33 48.44 19.82 -0.05
C LYS A 33 48.79 20.47 -1.38
N ILE A 34 47.88 20.46 -2.35
CA ILE A 34 47.86 21.42 -3.47
C ILE A 34 46.40 21.78 -3.80
N SER A 35 46.16 23.09 -3.93
CA SER A 35 44.93 23.84 -4.20
C SER A 35 44.24 23.50 -5.54
N PRO A 36 42.96 23.91 -5.76
CA PRO A 36 42.21 23.52 -6.95
C PRO A 36 42.49 24.46 -8.14
N PRO A 37 42.46 23.95 -9.38
CA PRO A 37 42.23 24.78 -10.57
C PRO A 37 40.87 24.44 -11.24
N PRO A 38 40.41 25.29 -12.17
CA PRO A 38 39.01 25.66 -12.32
C PRO A 38 38.22 24.82 -13.33
N ILE A 39 36.91 25.04 -13.27
CA ILE A 39 35.86 24.60 -14.19
C ILE A 39 36.27 24.83 -15.65
N GLN A 40 36.20 23.77 -16.47
CA GLN A 40 36.06 23.87 -17.90
C GLN A 40 34.90 23.01 -18.41
N ASN A 41 34.09 23.66 -19.23
CA ASN A 41 32.96 23.12 -19.98
C ASN A 41 33.37 21.88 -20.78
N ASN A 42 32.53 20.85 -20.77
CA ASN A 42 32.55 19.83 -21.80
C ASN A 42 31.17 19.59 -22.39
N GLU A 43 31.23 19.44 -23.71
CA GLU A 43 30.16 19.39 -24.69
C GLU A 43 29.17 18.24 -24.49
N ILE A 44 27.92 18.54 -24.84
CA ILE A 44 26.84 17.57 -24.98
C ILE A 44 27.04 16.86 -26.32
N ILE A 45 27.41 15.58 -26.28
CA ILE A 45 27.31 14.69 -27.44
C ILE A 45 26.01 13.89 -27.32
N HIS A 46 25.04 14.21 -28.17
CA HIS A 46 23.85 13.40 -28.40
C HIS A 46 24.21 12.17 -29.24
N SER A 47 23.99 10.96 -28.71
CA SER A 47 23.82 9.75 -29.53
C SER A 47 22.42 9.17 -29.34
N LYS A 48 21.60 9.29 -30.40
CA LYS A 48 20.32 8.59 -30.56
C LYS A 48 20.57 7.08 -30.57
N ILE A 49 19.81 6.34 -29.77
CA ILE A 49 19.60 4.90 -29.97
C ILE A 49 18.13 4.71 -30.34
N ALA A 50 17.92 4.02 -31.46
CA ALA A 50 16.62 3.77 -32.06
C ALA A 50 15.83 2.72 -31.28
N ASP A 51 14.50 2.94 -31.24
CA ASP A 51 13.49 2.02 -30.75
C ASP A 51 13.48 0.72 -31.58
N GLN A 52 13.54 -0.43 -30.90
CA GLN A 52 13.07 -1.70 -31.44
C GLN A 52 12.26 -2.43 -30.37
N GLU A 53 10.95 -2.49 -30.58
CA GLU A 53 10.02 -3.34 -29.85
C GLU A 53 10.28 -4.82 -30.20
N ALA A 54 10.34 -5.68 -29.19
CA ALA A 54 10.28 -7.12 -29.36
C ALA A 54 9.16 -7.69 -28.47
N ILE A 55 8.09 -8.14 -29.14
CA ILE A 55 6.99 -8.92 -28.59
C ILE A 55 7.53 -10.30 -28.18
N VAL A 56 7.38 -10.71 -26.91
CA VAL A 56 7.74 -12.07 -26.49
C VAL A 56 6.66 -12.64 -25.55
N GLY A 57 5.97 -13.65 -26.05
CA GLY A 57 5.03 -14.50 -25.33
C GLY A 57 5.72 -15.54 -24.44
N SER A 58 4.88 -16.25 -23.67
CA SER A 58 5.20 -17.23 -22.64
C SER A 58 6.34 -18.21 -22.98
N GLN A 59 7.43 -18.17 -22.19
CA GLN A 59 8.22 -19.31 -21.71
C GLN A 59 9.39 -18.87 -20.80
N TRP A 60 9.85 -19.80 -19.95
CA TRP A 60 10.82 -19.59 -18.87
C TRP A 60 12.15 -18.99 -19.33
N ASN A 61 12.50 -17.81 -18.81
CA ASN A 61 13.82 -17.20 -18.97
C ASN A 61 14.60 -17.31 -17.66
N THR A 62 15.76 -17.98 -17.69
CA THR A 62 16.75 -17.92 -16.62
C THR A 62 17.82 -16.91 -17.03
N PHE A 63 18.03 -15.87 -16.22
CA PHE A 63 19.10 -14.90 -16.44
C PHE A 63 20.36 -15.31 -15.66
N PHE A 64 21.52 -15.25 -16.31
CA PHE A 64 22.82 -15.36 -15.65
C PHE A 64 23.49 -13.98 -15.65
N ILE A 65 23.88 -13.49 -14.48
CA ILE A 65 24.76 -12.32 -14.35
C ILE A 65 26.18 -12.87 -14.23
N VAL A 66 27.00 -12.65 -15.26
CA VAL A 66 28.45 -12.91 -15.19
C VAL A 66 29.11 -11.64 -14.64
N PRO A 67 30.02 -11.73 -13.65
CA PRO A 67 30.66 -10.55 -13.10
C PRO A 67 31.64 -9.98 -14.12
N ASN A 68 31.25 -8.84 -14.72
CA ASN A 68 32.05 -7.94 -15.56
C ASN A 68 32.53 -8.54 -16.91
N PRO A 69 31.96 -8.07 -18.04
CA PRO A 69 32.75 -7.15 -18.85
C PRO A 69 31.93 -6.04 -19.49
N SER A 70 32.60 -4.91 -19.71
CA SER A 70 32.05 -3.63 -20.14
C SER A 70 31.42 -3.58 -21.54
N HIS A 71 31.38 -4.65 -22.36
CA HIS A 71 30.77 -4.61 -23.70
C HIS A 71 30.10 -5.92 -24.14
N ALA A 72 29.22 -6.51 -23.32
CA ALA A 72 28.42 -7.67 -23.73
C ALA A 72 27.06 -7.25 -24.34
N LYS A 73 26.78 -7.65 -25.58
CA LYS A 73 25.45 -7.52 -26.20
C LYS A 73 24.66 -8.80 -25.92
N ILE A 74 23.55 -8.69 -25.20
CA ILE A 74 22.67 -9.82 -24.86
C ILE A 74 21.86 -10.20 -26.10
N ILE A 75 21.95 -11.45 -26.55
CA ILE A 75 21.08 -12.02 -27.60
C ILE A 75 20.18 -13.05 -26.92
N SER A 76 18.87 -12.77 -26.83
CA SER A 76 17.88 -13.73 -26.31
C SER A 76 17.52 -14.75 -27.38
N LYS A 77 17.47 -16.05 -27.05
CA LYS A 77 16.85 -17.09 -27.89
C LYS A 77 16.10 -18.10 -27.02
N SER A 78 14.95 -18.55 -27.50
CA SER A 78 13.98 -19.40 -26.80
C SER A 78 14.45 -20.86 -26.62
N PHE A 79 13.99 -21.50 -25.54
CA PHE A 79 14.28 -22.90 -25.24
C PHE A 79 13.11 -23.81 -25.64
N SER A 80 13.32 -24.67 -26.63
CA SER A 80 12.57 -25.92 -26.79
C SER A 80 13.56 -27.08 -26.95
N GLY A 81 13.14 -28.28 -26.56
CA GLY A 81 14.00 -29.41 -26.24
C GLY A 81 15.11 -29.77 -27.24
N SER A 82 16.18 -30.35 -26.67
CA SER A 82 17.43 -30.87 -27.25
C SER A 82 18.51 -29.82 -27.60
N ASN A 83 19.70 -30.06 -27.01
CA ASN A 83 21.01 -29.40 -27.19
C ASN A 83 20.99 -28.02 -27.86
N THR A 84 21.05 -26.96 -27.05
CA THR A 84 21.23 -25.59 -27.54
C THR A 84 22.68 -25.14 -27.32
N SER A 85 23.27 -24.54 -28.35
CA SER A 85 24.59 -23.89 -28.28
C SER A 85 24.39 -22.39 -28.49
N ILE A 86 24.93 -21.56 -27.60
CA ILE A 86 24.96 -20.10 -27.76
C ILE A 86 26.38 -19.72 -28.15
N ILE A 87 26.53 -19.10 -29.33
CA ILE A 87 27.79 -18.56 -29.83
C ILE A 87 27.71 -17.05 -29.71
N THR A 88 28.58 -16.44 -28.91
CA THR A 88 28.76 -14.98 -28.89
C THR A 88 30.04 -14.63 -29.64
N HIS A 89 29.97 -13.59 -30.47
CA HIS A 89 31.11 -13.09 -31.22
C HIS A 89 31.70 -11.88 -30.46
N HIS A 90 32.93 -12.03 -29.97
CA HIS A 90 33.71 -10.91 -29.43
C HIS A 90 34.84 -10.59 -30.39
N GLY A 91 35.18 -9.30 -30.50
CA GLY A 91 36.14 -8.77 -31.46
C GLY A 91 37.56 -9.38 -31.41
N HIS A 92 37.89 -10.23 -30.42
CA HIS A 92 39.13 -11.00 -30.38
C HIS A 92 38.97 -12.34 -29.63
N GLY A 93 37.95 -13.15 -29.96
CA GLY A 93 37.90 -14.55 -29.49
C GLY A 93 36.51 -15.17 -29.48
N ILE A 94 36.43 -16.48 -29.75
CA ILE A 94 35.17 -17.25 -29.79
C ILE A 94 35.00 -17.95 -28.44
N SER A 95 33.93 -17.62 -27.72
CA SER A 95 33.50 -18.36 -26.51
C SER A 95 32.20 -19.09 -26.81
N ALA A 96 32.13 -20.39 -26.50
CA ALA A 96 30.94 -21.21 -26.70
C ALA A 96 30.36 -21.63 -25.34
N ILE A 97 29.11 -21.24 -25.07
CA ILE A 97 28.37 -21.73 -23.90
C ILE A 97 27.55 -22.94 -24.38
N ARG A 98 27.91 -24.13 -23.87
CA ARG A 98 27.20 -25.38 -24.15
C ARG A 98 26.45 -25.84 -22.90
N THR A 99 25.14 -25.72 -22.92
CA THR A 99 24.27 -26.24 -21.87
C THR A 99 23.75 -27.63 -22.26
N THR A 100 24.16 -28.66 -21.52
CA THR A 100 23.60 -30.02 -21.65
C THR A 100 22.60 -30.29 -20.54
N THR A 101 21.32 -30.35 -20.88
CA THR A 101 20.26 -30.85 -19.99
C THR A 101 20.10 -32.36 -20.15
N ARG A 102 20.22 -33.12 -19.05
CA ARG A 102 19.98 -34.56 -19.03
C ARG A 102 18.56 -34.86 -18.55
N LYS A 103 17.90 -35.85 -19.15
CA LYS A 103 16.54 -36.29 -18.84
C LYS A 103 16.41 -36.75 -17.39
N MET A 104 15.33 -36.32 -16.74
CA MET A 104 15.07 -36.37 -15.30
C MET A 104 14.67 -37.77 -14.82
N ASN A 105 15.39 -38.33 -13.84
CA ASN A 105 14.97 -39.50 -13.04
C ASN A 105 15.38 -39.24 -11.59
N GLY A 106 14.37 -39.03 -10.73
CA GLY A 106 14.51 -38.46 -9.39
C GLY A 106 15.49 -39.21 -8.48
N HIS A 107 16.41 -38.46 -7.87
CA HIS A 107 16.65 -38.47 -6.41
C HIS A 107 17.84 -37.59 -5.97
N GLN A 108 18.65 -37.05 -6.88
CA GLN A 108 19.53 -35.91 -6.61
C GLN A 108 19.67 -35.07 -7.88
N ASP A 109 19.19 -33.84 -7.82
CA ASP A 109 19.13 -32.96 -8.99
C ASP A 109 20.41 -32.12 -9.03
N THR A 110 21.24 -32.36 -10.05
CA THR A 110 22.45 -31.56 -10.28
C THR A 110 22.34 -30.86 -11.62
N LEU A 111 22.23 -29.53 -11.62
CA LEU A 111 22.40 -28.74 -12.84
C LEU A 111 23.91 -28.58 -13.07
N LYS A 112 24.40 -29.08 -14.20
CA LYS A 112 25.80 -28.93 -14.60
C LYS A 112 25.90 -27.87 -15.69
N VAL A 113 26.55 -26.76 -15.36
CA VAL A 113 26.86 -25.70 -16.33
C VAL A 113 28.34 -25.81 -16.67
N LYS A 114 28.62 -25.98 -17.97
CA LYS A 114 29.98 -25.98 -18.51
C LYS A 114 30.20 -24.68 -19.26
N ILE A 115 31.22 -23.94 -18.86
CA ILE A 115 31.65 -22.72 -19.54
C ILE A 115 33.05 -22.99 -20.08
N ALA A 116 33.17 -23.02 -21.41
CA ALA A 116 34.45 -23.16 -22.09
C ALA A 116 34.93 -21.77 -22.53
N THR A 117 36.16 -21.43 -22.15
CA THR A 117 36.84 -20.20 -22.55
C THR A 117 38.14 -20.56 -23.27
N GLU A 118 38.75 -19.62 -24.00
CA GLU A 118 40.01 -19.85 -24.74
C GLU A 118 41.19 -20.23 -23.83
N ILE A 119 41.09 -19.98 -22.52
CA ILE A 119 42.14 -20.26 -21.53
C ILE A 119 41.82 -21.45 -20.61
N GLY A 120 40.69 -22.14 -20.81
CA GLY A 120 40.34 -23.34 -20.03
C GLY A 120 38.83 -23.55 -19.84
N GLU A 121 38.50 -24.70 -19.24
CA GLU A 121 37.12 -25.10 -18.97
C GLU A 121 36.79 -24.98 -17.47
N ALA A 122 35.69 -24.30 -17.15
CA ALA A 122 35.14 -24.22 -15.80
C ALA A 122 33.86 -25.07 -15.70
N HIS A 123 33.78 -25.86 -14.63
CA HIS A 123 32.66 -26.76 -14.35
C HIS A 123 31.93 -26.32 -13.09
N PHE A 124 30.66 -25.94 -13.23
CA PHE A 124 29.80 -25.59 -12.10
C PHE A 124 28.76 -26.69 -11.89
N ASN A 125 28.77 -27.28 -10.70
CA ASN A 125 27.76 -28.24 -10.27
C ASN A 125 26.85 -27.57 -9.24
N PHE A 126 25.59 -27.35 -9.61
CA PHE A 126 24.59 -26.84 -8.68
C PHE A 126 23.78 -28.01 -8.15
N HIS A 127 23.88 -28.28 -6.85
CA HIS A 127 23.09 -29.30 -6.18
C HIS A 127 21.78 -28.67 -5.69
N LEU A 128 20.65 -29.11 -6.25
CA LEU A 128 19.32 -28.78 -5.74
C LEU A 128 18.95 -29.84 -4.70
N SER A 129 19.08 -29.52 -3.41
CA SER A 129 18.65 -30.43 -2.35
C SER A 129 17.13 -30.37 -2.18
N SER A 130 16.43 -31.43 -2.57
CA SER A 130 14.96 -31.56 -2.42
C SER A 130 14.49 -31.89 -0.99
N LYS A 131 15.37 -31.80 0.02
CA LYS A 131 15.06 -32.08 1.42
C LYS A 131 15.15 -30.82 2.28
N GLN A 132 14.17 -29.94 2.14
CA GLN A 132 13.79 -28.95 3.15
C GLN A 132 12.35 -28.53 2.88
N ASN A 133 11.43 -28.80 3.82
CA ASN A 133 10.07 -28.25 3.95
C ASN A 133 9.59 -27.37 2.78
N SER A 134 9.39 -27.94 1.60
CA SER A 134 9.25 -27.15 0.39
C SER A 134 7.88 -26.47 0.44
N LYS A 135 7.85 -25.14 0.58
CA LYS A 135 6.67 -24.32 0.25
C LYS A 135 6.12 -24.84 -1.07
N ALA A 136 4.86 -25.25 -1.07
CA ALA A 136 4.24 -25.70 -2.31
C ALA A 136 3.96 -24.44 -3.15
N PHE A 137 4.69 -24.27 -4.25
CA PHE A 137 4.41 -23.23 -5.23
C PHE A 137 3.48 -23.79 -6.30
N ARG A 138 2.39 -23.10 -6.61
CA ARG A 138 1.45 -23.50 -7.67
C ARG A 138 1.07 -22.30 -8.52
N TYR A 139 1.10 -22.48 -9.83
CA TYR A 139 0.53 -21.52 -10.77
C TYR A 139 -0.92 -21.91 -11.04
N ILE A 140 -1.83 -20.98 -10.79
CA ILE A 140 -3.26 -21.17 -10.99
C ILE A 140 -3.65 -20.39 -12.23
N SER A 141 -4.31 -21.08 -13.18
CA SER A 141 -4.65 -20.48 -14.48
C SER A 141 -6.14 -20.17 -14.65
N ASN A 142 -6.98 -20.62 -13.73
CA ASN A 142 -8.41 -20.36 -13.78
C ASN A 142 -9.08 -20.52 -12.41
N ARG A 143 -10.31 -20.03 -12.31
CA ARG A 143 -11.15 -20.09 -11.10
C ARG A 143 -11.36 -21.51 -10.57
N LYS A 144 -11.63 -22.48 -11.44
CA LYS A 144 -11.94 -23.85 -11.02
C LYS A 144 -10.75 -24.48 -10.28
N ASP A 145 -9.55 -24.26 -10.80
CA ASP A 145 -8.30 -24.72 -10.20
C ASP A 145 -8.01 -24.00 -8.87
N LEU A 146 -8.26 -22.69 -8.78
CA LEU A 146 -8.15 -21.95 -7.52
C LEU A 146 -9.05 -22.55 -6.44
N LEU A 147 -10.34 -22.68 -6.74
CA LEU A 147 -11.32 -23.16 -5.77
C LEU A 147 -11.06 -24.62 -5.36
N GLN A 148 -10.62 -25.47 -6.27
CA GLN A 148 -10.23 -26.83 -5.93
C GLN A 148 -8.98 -26.85 -5.04
N THR A 149 -7.96 -26.06 -5.38
CA THR A 149 -6.74 -25.95 -4.56
C THR A 149 -7.05 -25.45 -3.15
N LEU A 150 -7.93 -24.45 -2.99
CA LEU A 150 -8.33 -23.96 -1.67
C LEU A 150 -9.06 -25.02 -0.84
N LYS A 151 -9.97 -25.80 -1.46
CA LYS A 151 -10.60 -26.95 -0.81
C LYS A 151 -9.58 -27.98 -0.35
N ASP A 152 -8.59 -28.26 -1.20
CA ASP A 152 -7.52 -29.20 -0.87
C ASP A 152 -6.63 -28.69 0.27
N LEU A 153 -6.52 -27.38 0.49
CA LEU A 153 -5.71 -26.79 1.57
C LEU A 153 -6.45 -26.65 2.90
N GLN A 154 -7.78 -26.77 2.89
CA GLN A 154 -8.59 -26.70 4.10
C GLN A 154 -8.10 -27.71 5.15
N ASN A 155 -7.95 -27.25 6.39
CA ASN A 155 -7.44 -28.01 7.54
C ASN A 155 -6.00 -28.55 7.38
N LYS A 156 -5.28 -28.15 6.33
CA LYS A 156 -3.86 -28.50 6.16
C LYS A 156 -2.98 -27.40 6.77
N LYS A 157 -1.85 -27.82 7.32
CA LYS A 157 -0.83 -26.94 7.92
C LYS A 157 0.37 -26.71 7.01
N LYS A 158 0.28 -27.06 5.71
CA LYS A 158 1.41 -26.97 4.79
C LYS A 158 1.48 -25.57 4.17
N PRO A 159 2.58 -24.81 4.36
CA PRO A 159 2.77 -23.54 3.69
C PRO A 159 2.67 -23.65 2.17
N THR A 160 1.81 -22.83 1.57
CA THR A 160 1.49 -22.88 0.15
C THR A 160 1.43 -21.46 -0.43
N THR A 161 2.04 -21.28 -1.61
CA THR A 161 2.00 -20.03 -2.35
C THR A 161 1.35 -20.27 -3.72
N LEU A 162 0.28 -19.54 -3.99
CA LEU A 162 -0.46 -19.58 -5.24
C LEU A 162 -0.15 -18.33 -6.06
N PHE A 163 0.40 -18.55 -7.27
CA PHE A 163 0.63 -17.51 -8.26
C PHE A 163 -0.52 -17.53 -9.26
N LEU A 164 -1.33 -16.47 -9.28
CA LEU A 164 -2.47 -16.37 -10.19
C LEU A 164 -2.03 -15.80 -11.54
N ASN A 165 -2.31 -16.53 -12.62
CA ASN A 165 -2.23 -15.97 -13.97
C ASN A 165 -3.41 -15.03 -14.23
N SER A 166 -3.31 -14.20 -15.28
CA SER A 166 -4.39 -13.30 -15.67
C SER A 166 -5.68 -14.08 -15.93
N GLY A 167 -6.78 -13.56 -15.44
CA GLY A 167 -8.08 -14.22 -15.52
C GLY A 167 -9.01 -13.71 -14.44
N ASN A 168 -10.30 -14.01 -14.61
CA ASN A 168 -11.32 -13.71 -13.62
C ASN A 168 -11.52 -14.93 -12.69
N TYR A 169 -11.28 -14.72 -11.39
CA TYR A 169 -11.40 -15.73 -10.35
C TYR A 169 -12.73 -15.66 -9.59
N GLY A 170 -13.56 -14.65 -9.88
CA GLY A 170 -14.86 -14.45 -9.23
C GLY A 170 -14.71 -14.26 -7.73
N ASP A 171 -15.75 -14.64 -6.99
CA ASP A 171 -15.67 -14.64 -5.52
C ASP A 171 -14.85 -15.84 -5.03
N VAL A 172 -13.97 -15.57 -4.05
CA VAL A 172 -13.03 -16.51 -3.45
C VAL A 172 -13.30 -16.60 -1.96
N THR A 173 -13.46 -17.83 -1.45
CA THR A 173 -13.58 -18.10 -0.02
C THR A 173 -12.39 -18.94 0.43
N ILE A 174 -11.68 -18.44 1.45
CA ILE A 174 -10.60 -19.13 2.16
C ILE A 174 -11.17 -19.55 3.50
N ASN A 175 -11.26 -20.84 3.75
CA ASN A 175 -11.89 -21.38 4.97
C ASN A 175 -10.93 -22.33 5.66
N GLN A 176 -10.78 -22.19 6.99
CA GLN A 176 -9.98 -23.09 7.84
C GLN A 176 -8.60 -23.41 7.24
N THR A 177 -7.96 -22.41 6.65
CA THR A 177 -6.69 -22.56 5.95
C THR A 177 -5.59 -21.91 6.77
N ASN A 178 -4.38 -22.48 6.70
CA ASN A 178 -3.21 -21.92 7.38
C ASN A 178 -2.04 -21.76 6.41
N HIS A 179 -1.21 -20.74 6.62
CA HIS A 179 0.06 -20.54 5.91
C HIS A 179 -0.13 -20.44 4.39
N LEU A 180 -1.07 -19.62 3.94
CA LEU A 180 -1.39 -19.44 2.53
C LEU A 180 -0.92 -18.07 2.05
N THR A 181 -0.23 -18.04 0.92
CA THR A 181 0.00 -16.81 0.16
C THR A 181 -0.72 -16.92 -1.18
N ILE A 182 -1.53 -15.92 -1.53
CA ILE A 182 -2.08 -15.74 -2.87
C ILE A 182 -1.49 -14.46 -3.44
N THR A 183 -0.86 -14.55 -4.61
CA THR A 183 -0.32 -13.38 -5.28
C THR A 183 -0.43 -13.49 -6.80
N SER A 184 -0.30 -12.35 -7.51
CA SER A 184 -0.21 -12.37 -8.96
C SER A 184 1.11 -13.00 -9.42
N ALA A 185 1.06 -13.77 -10.50
CA ALA A 185 2.26 -14.13 -11.25
C ALA A 185 2.89 -12.87 -11.89
N ILE A 186 4.19 -12.91 -12.17
CA ILE A 186 4.92 -11.76 -12.74
C ILE A 186 4.22 -11.25 -14.02
N GLN A 187 3.94 -9.95 -14.03
CA GLN A 187 3.26 -9.24 -15.14
C GLN A 187 1.83 -9.74 -15.45
N GLN A 188 1.24 -10.54 -14.57
CA GLN A 188 -0.15 -10.98 -14.69
C GLN A 188 -1.08 -10.03 -13.93
N LYS A 189 -2.34 -9.97 -14.36
CA LYS A 189 -3.39 -9.12 -13.76
C LYS A 189 -4.62 -9.99 -13.43
N PRO A 190 -4.55 -10.83 -12.38
CA PRO A 190 -5.71 -11.59 -11.93
C PRO A 190 -6.76 -10.65 -11.34
N ILE A 191 -8.04 -10.90 -11.66
CA ILE A 191 -9.18 -10.17 -11.11
C ILE A 191 -9.94 -11.11 -10.18
N ILE A 192 -10.11 -10.70 -8.92
CA ILE A 192 -10.91 -11.39 -7.91
C ILE A 192 -12.12 -10.51 -7.58
N SER A 193 -13.35 -11.03 -7.66
CA SER A 193 -14.55 -10.22 -7.40
C SER A 193 -14.71 -9.86 -5.93
N SER A 194 -14.41 -10.80 -5.02
CA SER A 194 -14.26 -10.55 -3.58
C SER A 194 -13.57 -11.70 -2.88
N ILE A 195 -13.05 -11.45 -1.69
CA ILE A 195 -12.37 -12.41 -0.84
C ILE A 195 -13.10 -12.49 0.50
N GLN A 196 -13.45 -13.71 0.92
CA GLN A 196 -13.89 -13.99 2.28
C GLN A 196 -12.90 -14.92 2.96
N ILE A 197 -12.39 -14.53 4.13
CA ILE A 197 -11.46 -15.30 4.95
C ILE A 197 -12.16 -15.69 6.26
N ASN A 198 -12.33 -17.00 6.48
CA ASN A 198 -13.02 -17.54 7.65
C ASN A 198 -12.11 -18.51 8.40
N GLN A 199 -12.03 -18.38 9.72
CA GLN A 199 -11.33 -19.30 10.62
C GLN A 199 -9.90 -19.66 10.16
N SER A 200 -9.20 -18.70 9.57
CA SER A 200 -7.91 -18.93 8.90
C SER A 200 -6.79 -18.14 9.56
N ASN A 201 -5.57 -18.66 9.49
CA ASN A 201 -4.43 -18.02 10.14
C ASN A 201 -3.21 -17.97 9.21
N ASP A 202 -2.45 -16.88 9.29
CA ASP A 202 -1.28 -16.66 8.42
C ASP A 202 -1.67 -16.74 6.93
N ILE A 203 -2.57 -15.84 6.54
CA ILE A 203 -3.04 -15.67 5.16
C ILE A 203 -2.50 -14.37 4.60
N ASN A 204 -1.84 -14.45 3.45
CA ASN A 204 -1.22 -13.31 2.79
C ASN A 204 -1.82 -13.16 1.39
N ILE A 205 -2.54 -12.07 1.15
CA ILE A 205 -3.05 -11.68 -0.18
C ILE A 205 -2.24 -10.51 -0.68
N MET A 206 -1.55 -10.68 -1.81
CA MET A 206 -0.57 -9.71 -2.30
C MET A 206 -0.73 -9.42 -3.78
N SER A 207 -0.62 -8.15 -4.20
CA SER A 207 -0.54 -7.78 -5.63
C SER A 207 -1.73 -8.29 -6.47
N ALA A 208 -2.94 -8.28 -5.89
CA ALA A 208 -4.17 -8.68 -6.56
C ALA A 208 -5.01 -7.46 -6.96
N GLN A 209 -5.72 -7.56 -8.09
CA GLN A 209 -6.81 -6.65 -8.42
C GLN A 209 -8.12 -7.24 -7.91
N ILE A 210 -8.81 -6.50 -7.07
CA ILE A 210 -10.05 -6.90 -6.42
C ILE A 210 -11.15 -5.93 -6.88
N GLU A 211 -11.96 -6.41 -7.81
CA GLU A 211 -12.99 -5.64 -8.48
C GLU A 211 -14.07 -6.59 -8.97
N SER A 212 -15.32 -6.19 -8.78
CA SER A 212 -16.47 -6.99 -9.21
C SER A 212 -16.98 -6.49 -10.55
N ILE A 213 -17.18 -7.41 -11.50
CA ILE A 213 -17.86 -7.10 -12.77
C ILE A 213 -19.34 -6.76 -12.53
N GLN A 214 -19.91 -7.21 -11.41
CA GLN A 214 -21.29 -6.96 -11.04
C GLN A 214 -21.38 -5.95 -9.87
N PRO A 215 -22.36 -5.03 -9.87
CA PRO A 215 -22.68 -4.17 -8.73
C PRO A 215 -22.82 -4.99 -7.44
N LYS A 216 -22.19 -4.55 -6.34
CA LYS A 216 -22.27 -5.24 -5.03
C LYS A 216 -23.09 -4.45 -4.00
N GLY A 217 -23.24 -3.14 -4.17
CA GLY A 217 -24.01 -2.26 -3.28
C GLY A 217 -23.40 -2.07 -1.89
N LYS A 218 -23.86 -1.04 -1.16
CA LYS A 218 -23.19 -0.53 0.05
C LYS A 218 -23.10 -1.50 1.24
N ASN A 219 -23.89 -2.58 1.23
CA ASN A 219 -23.90 -3.58 2.30
C ASN A 219 -22.92 -4.74 2.07
N ALA A 220 -22.25 -4.77 0.92
CA ALA A 220 -21.26 -5.79 0.58
C ALA A 220 -19.82 -5.33 0.88
N TYR A 221 -18.88 -6.27 0.81
CA TYR A 221 -17.46 -6.04 1.03
C TYR A 221 -16.62 -6.69 -0.08
N TYR A 222 -15.54 -6.03 -0.52
CA TYR A 222 -14.54 -6.65 -1.40
C TYR A 222 -13.67 -7.64 -0.66
N ILE A 223 -13.31 -7.34 0.58
CA ILE A 223 -12.59 -8.25 1.47
C ILE A 223 -13.30 -8.30 2.82
N LYS A 224 -13.68 -9.50 3.26
CA LYS A 224 -14.28 -9.74 4.57
C LYS A 224 -13.48 -10.80 5.33
N ILE A 225 -13.06 -10.48 6.55
CA ILE A 225 -12.24 -11.35 7.40
C ILE A 225 -12.95 -11.52 8.75
N ASP A 226 -13.23 -12.76 9.13
CA ASP A 226 -13.96 -13.07 10.37
C ASP A 226 -13.11 -12.96 11.64
N GLN A 227 -13.78 -12.82 12.78
CA GLN A 227 -13.16 -12.71 14.11
C GLN A 227 -12.34 -13.94 14.54
N LYS A 228 -12.55 -15.10 13.89
CA LYS A 228 -11.81 -16.34 14.19
C LYS A 228 -10.52 -16.47 13.39
N SER A 229 -10.27 -15.52 12.49
CA SER A 229 -9.02 -15.43 11.74
C SER A 229 -8.00 -14.56 12.48
N THR A 230 -6.71 -14.77 12.21
CA THR A 230 -5.62 -13.95 12.80
C THR A 230 -4.38 -13.99 11.91
N ASN A 231 -3.47 -13.04 12.07
CA ASN A 231 -2.25 -12.95 11.24
C ASN A 231 -2.58 -12.85 9.75
N ILE A 232 -3.45 -11.91 9.39
CA ILE A 232 -3.86 -11.71 7.99
C ILE A 232 -3.12 -10.52 7.41
N THR A 233 -2.51 -10.70 6.24
CA THR A 233 -1.87 -9.63 5.49
C THR A 233 -2.60 -9.39 4.18
N ILE A 234 -3.10 -8.18 3.98
CA ILE A 234 -3.57 -7.69 2.67
C ILE A 234 -2.62 -6.59 2.23
N SER A 235 -1.86 -6.80 1.16
CA SER A 235 -0.89 -5.81 0.73
C SER A 235 -0.72 -5.64 -0.77
N ASN A 236 -0.37 -4.43 -1.20
CA ASN A 236 -0.11 -4.11 -2.60
C ASN A 236 -1.32 -4.44 -3.50
N CYS A 237 -2.54 -4.43 -2.97
CA CYS A 237 -3.76 -4.74 -3.73
C CYS A 237 -4.41 -3.46 -4.26
N GLN A 238 -5.08 -3.57 -5.40
CA GLN A 238 -6.00 -2.56 -5.90
C GLN A 238 -7.42 -3.03 -5.66
N ILE A 239 -8.22 -2.27 -4.91
CA ILE A 239 -9.58 -2.60 -4.49
C ILE A 239 -10.51 -1.50 -4.97
N GLN A 240 -11.44 -1.82 -5.87
CA GLN A 240 -12.32 -0.80 -6.44
C GLN A 240 -13.68 -1.35 -6.90
N ALA A 241 -14.71 -0.49 -6.91
CA ALA A 241 -15.99 -0.86 -7.51
C ALA A 241 -16.07 -0.60 -9.01
N ALA A 242 -15.36 0.40 -9.50
CA ALA A 242 -15.25 0.69 -10.92
C ALA A 242 -13.95 1.44 -11.22
N GLY A 243 -13.50 1.35 -12.47
CA GLY A 243 -12.38 2.17 -12.96
C GLY A 243 -12.71 3.67 -13.00
N GLN A 244 -13.96 4.04 -13.26
CA GLN A 244 -14.45 5.40 -13.52
C GLN A 244 -15.84 5.59 -12.87
N THR A 245 -16.10 6.78 -12.31
CA THR A 245 -17.31 7.11 -11.53
C THR A 245 -17.88 8.49 -11.89
N GLU A 246 -17.38 9.14 -12.93
CA GLU A 246 -17.69 10.51 -13.32
C GLU A 246 -19.17 10.69 -13.76
N THR A 247 -19.84 9.59 -14.15
CA THR A 247 -21.26 9.58 -14.52
C THR A 247 -22.17 9.06 -13.42
N TRP A 248 -21.62 8.63 -12.28
CA TRP A 248 -22.39 8.01 -11.21
C TRP A 248 -23.25 9.03 -10.50
N GLN A 249 -24.53 8.73 -10.34
CA GLN A 249 -25.45 9.50 -9.52
C GLN A 249 -25.35 9.07 -8.04
N PRO A 250 -25.89 9.83 -7.07
CA PRO A 250 -25.90 9.41 -5.66
C PRO A 250 -26.44 7.99 -5.42
N ALA A 251 -27.49 7.58 -6.15
CA ALA A 251 -28.05 6.23 -6.07
C ALA A 251 -27.10 5.13 -6.56
N ASP A 252 -26.16 5.45 -7.45
CA ASP A 252 -25.14 4.51 -7.94
C ASP A 252 -24.15 4.16 -6.85
N TRP A 253 -23.75 5.11 -6.00
CA TRP A 253 -22.88 4.83 -4.87
C TRP A 253 -23.55 3.89 -3.86
N LYS A 254 -24.86 4.02 -3.63
CA LYS A 254 -25.63 3.12 -2.76
C LYS A 254 -25.79 1.72 -3.36
N SER A 255 -26.01 1.61 -4.68
CA SER A 255 -26.37 0.35 -5.36
C SER A 255 -25.21 -0.39 -6.02
N LYS A 256 -24.09 0.29 -6.33
CA LYS A 256 -22.94 -0.27 -7.05
C LYS A 256 -21.69 -0.39 -6.20
N ALA A 257 -21.35 0.63 -5.42
CA ALA A 257 -20.15 0.60 -4.58
C ALA A 257 -20.35 -0.28 -3.34
N ALA A 258 -19.46 -1.26 -3.17
CA ALA A 258 -19.29 -2.00 -1.94
C ALA A 258 -18.22 -1.35 -1.05
N ASN A 259 -18.14 -1.81 0.20
CA ASN A 259 -17.05 -1.43 1.09
C ASN A 259 -15.75 -2.13 0.69
N GLY A 260 -14.60 -1.52 0.97
CA GLY A 260 -13.29 -2.07 0.65
C GLY A 260 -12.93 -3.30 1.51
N ILE A 261 -12.37 -3.06 2.69
CA ILE A 261 -11.90 -4.11 3.60
C ILE A 261 -12.65 -4.05 4.92
N PHE A 262 -13.14 -5.18 5.39
CA PHE A 262 -13.66 -5.35 6.75
C PHE A 262 -12.92 -6.49 7.44
N SER A 263 -12.32 -6.20 8.59
CA SER A 263 -11.56 -7.17 9.38
C SER A 263 -11.93 -7.19 10.84
N GLU A 264 -12.41 -8.34 11.30
CA GLU A 264 -12.52 -8.66 12.73
C GLU A 264 -11.29 -9.43 13.26
N ALA A 265 -10.32 -9.73 12.40
CA ALA A 265 -9.15 -10.53 12.77
C ALA A 265 -8.08 -9.72 13.51
N ASN A 266 -7.55 -10.30 14.59
CA ASN A 266 -6.44 -9.74 15.36
C ASN A 266 -5.10 -9.96 14.67
N ASN A 267 -4.10 -9.14 15.02
CA ASN A 267 -2.71 -9.25 14.57
C ASN A 267 -2.57 -9.15 13.04
N SER A 268 -3.35 -8.29 12.40
CA SER A 268 -3.45 -8.21 10.95
C SER A 268 -2.80 -6.96 10.37
N THR A 269 -2.30 -7.04 9.15
CA THR A 269 -1.65 -5.93 8.45
C THR A 269 -2.36 -5.63 7.14
N PHE A 270 -2.75 -4.38 6.94
CA PHE A 270 -3.35 -3.86 5.72
C PHE A 270 -2.45 -2.74 5.20
N SER A 271 -1.64 -3.03 4.18
CA SER A 271 -0.61 -2.07 3.77
C SER A 271 -0.40 -1.90 2.27
N ASN A 272 -0.03 -0.70 1.85
CA ASN A 272 0.29 -0.39 0.46
C ASN A 272 -0.87 -0.71 -0.50
N ASN A 273 -2.12 -0.62 -0.05
CA ASN A 273 -3.27 -0.87 -0.90
C ASN A 273 -3.79 0.43 -1.51
N LEU A 274 -4.29 0.34 -2.74
CA LEU A 274 -5.10 1.38 -3.37
C LEU A 274 -6.57 0.97 -3.26
N ILE A 275 -7.33 1.67 -2.43
CA ILE A 275 -8.76 1.47 -2.21
C ILE A 275 -9.48 2.67 -2.82
N LYS A 276 -10.28 2.48 -3.87
CA LYS A 276 -10.93 3.62 -4.53
C LYS A 276 -12.29 3.34 -5.10
N ASN A 277 -13.11 4.38 -5.26
CA ASN A 277 -14.46 4.25 -5.80
C ASN A 277 -15.26 3.19 -5.03
N ILE A 278 -15.29 3.33 -3.70
CA ILE A 278 -15.96 2.40 -2.78
C ILE A 278 -16.98 3.15 -1.91
N HIS A 279 -17.74 2.41 -1.08
CA HIS A 279 -18.61 3.04 -0.09
C HIS A 279 -17.80 3.42 1.17
N HIS A 280 -17.60 2.52 2.14
CA HIS A 280 -16.58 2.69 3.18
C HIS A 280 -15.25 2.05 2.76
N GLY A 281 -14.13 2.66 3.13
CA GLY A 281 -12.79 2.22 2.71
C GLY A 281 -12.28 0.98 3.45
N LEU A 282 -11.89 1.14 4.72
CA LEU A 282 -11.29 0.08 5.53
C LEU A 282 -11.80 0.12 6.96
N GLU A 283 -12.32 -1.01 7.46
CA GLU A 283 -12.81 -1.15 8.83
C GLU A 283 -12.04 -2.24 9.58
N THR A 284 -11.57 -1.91 10.78
CA THR A 284 -10.94 -2.84 11.72
C THR A 284 -11.73 -2.94 13.02
N LYS A 285 -12.06 -4.18 13.39
CA LYS A 285 -12.62 -4.52 14.72
C LYS A 285 -11.68 -5.38 15.54
N GLY A 286 -10.73 -6.06 14.89
CA GLY A 286 -9.69 -6.82 15.56
C GLY A 286 -8.64 -5.93 16.22
N ASP A 287 -7.95 -6.47 17.21
CA ASP A 287 -6.89 -5.80 17.96
C ASP A 287 -5.50 -6.03 17.34
N ASN A 288 -4.55 -5.16 17.67
CA ASN A 288 -3.14 -5.24 17.26
C ASN A 288 -2.95 -5.26 15.73
N CYS A 289 -3.75 -4.48 15.02
CA CYS A 289 -3.69 -4.33 13.58
C CYS A 289 -2.80 -3.15 13.18
N LEU A 290 -2.12 -3.30 12.04
CA LEU A 290 -1.39 -2.24 11.37
C LEU A 290 -2.08 -1.89 10.05
N VAL A 291 -2.53 -0.65 9.91
CA VAL A 291 -3.09 -0.08 8.68
C VAL A 291 -2.12 1.00 8.22
N SER A 292 -1.34 0.72 7.18
CA SER A 292 -0.24 1.62 6.81
C SER A 292 -0.02 1.82 5.32
N ASN A 293 0.33 3.04 4.90
CA ASN A 293 0.67 3.35 3.51
C ASN A 293 -0.46 3.01 2.52
N ASN A 294 -1.72 3.03 2.96
CA ASN A 294 -2.86 2.84 2.06
C ASN A 294 -3.28 4.18 1.45
N ILE A 295 -3.75 4.14 0.22
CA ILE A 295 -4.40 5.25 -0.47
C ILE A 295 -5.88 4.91 -0.54
N ILE A 296 -6.71 5.69 0.16
CA ILE A 296 -8.17 5.55 0.16
C ILE A 296 -8.77 6.82 -0.44
N ILE A 297 -9.33 6.71 -1.64
CA ILE A 297 -9.81 7.88 -2.40
C ILE A 297 -11.17 7.64 -3.05
N ARG A 298 -11.99 8.69 -3.19
CA ARG A 298 -13.33 8.58 -3.82
C ARG A 298 -14.22 7.57 -3.10
N PHE A 299 -14.61 7.91 -1.87
CA PHE A 299 -15.41 7.07 -0.99
C PHE A 299 -16.72 7.77 -0.60
N ALA A 300 -17.81 7.02 -0.48
CA ALA A 300 -19.16 7.57 -0.23
C ALA A 300 -19.68 7.34 1.20
N GLY A 301 -18.76 7.05 2.11
CA GLY A 301 -19.03 6.91 3.53
C GLY A 301 -17.78 7.38 4.28
N ASP A 302 -17.14 6.46 5.00
CA ASP A 302 -15.93 6.76 5.79
C ASP A 302 -14.71 6.12 5.14
N ALA A 303 -13.57 6.81 5.18
CA ALA A 303 -12.34 6.24 4.63
C ALA A 303 -11.80 5.12 5.53
N ILE A 304 -11.70 5.38 6.85
CA ILE A 304 -11.26 4.40 7.83
C ILE A 304 -12.21 4.36 9.03
N ARG A 305 -12.53 3.15 9.48
CA ARG A 305 -13.28 2.88 10.71
C ARG A 305 -12.52 1.95 11.65
N ASN A 306 -12.60 2.22 12.95
CA ASN A 306 -11.98 1.38 13.96
C ASN A 306 -12.89 1.15 15.18
N THR A 307 -13.01 -0.10 15.61
CA THR A 307 -13.59 -0.45 16.92
C THR A 307 -12.71 -1.44 17.70
N GLY A 308 -11.48 -1.69 17.26
CA GLY A 308 -10.48 -2.54 17.93
C GLY A 308 -9.44 -1.74 18.71
N ASN A 309 -8.67 -2.41 19.57
CA ASN A 309 -7.66 -1.83 20.46
C ASN A 309 -6.23 -2.06 19.95
N ASN A 310 -5.30 -1.23 20.41
CA ASN A 310 -3.87 -1.35 20.10
C ASN A 310 -3.58 -1.33 18.58
N ASN A 311 -4.45 -0.67 17.81
CA ASN A 311 -4.31 -0.56 16.36
C ASN A 311 -3.46 0.66 16.00
N THR A 312 -2.65 0.52 14.95
CA THR A 312 -1.81 1.59 14.41
C THR A 312 -2.24 1.93 12.99
N PHE A 313 -2.46 3.22 12.75
CA PHE A 313 -2.81 3.83 11.48
C PHE A 313 -1.68 4.79 11.09
N ASP A 314 -0.80 4.35 10.20
CA ASP A 314 0.45 5.07 9.88
C ASP A 314 0.57 5.41 8.39
N SER A 315 0.81 6.69 8.09
CA SER A 315 1.18 7.12 6.73
C SER A 315 0.13 6.78 5.66
N ASN A 316 -1.15 6.75 6.01
CA ASN A 316 -2.23 6.59 5.03
C ASN A 316 -2.59 7.93 4.38
N TYR A 317 -3.01 7.87 3.12
CA TYR A 317 -3.54 9.01 2.36
C TYR A 317 -5.03 8.81 2.14
N LEU A 318 -5.85 9.69 2.70
CA LEU A 318 -7.30 9.60 2.74
C LEU A 318 -7.85 10.85 2.08
N ALA A 319 -8.57 10.72 0.96
CA ALA A 319 -9.05 11.89 0.26
C ALA A 319 -10.34 11.71 -0.53
N ASP A 320 -10.94 12.84 -0.89
CA ASP A 320 -12.00 12.92 -1.90
C ASP A 320 -13.25 12.13 -1.53
N ALA A 321 -13.89 12.46 -0.42
CA ALA A 321 -15.21 11.92 -0.13
C ALA A 321 -16.22 12.41 -1.18
N VAL A 322 -17.14 11.53 -1.56
CA VAL A 322 -18.17 11.77 -2.58
C VAL A 322 -19.54 11.47 -2.01
N VAL A 323 -20.58 12.04 -2.61
CA VAL A 323 -21.98 11.93 -2.20
C VAL A 323 -22.24 12.63 -0.87
N ASP A 324 -23.01 13.72 -0.92
CA ASP A 324 -23.58 14.34 0.27
C ASP A 324 -24.95 13.72 0.54
N ASP A 325 -25.02 12.71 1.39
CA ASP A 325 -26.29 12.08 1.79
C ASP A 325 -26.65 12.27 3.26
N TYR A 326 -25.95 13.16 3.98
CA TYR A 326 -26.12 13.39 5.41
C TYR A 326 -27.58 13.60 5.86
N TYR A 327 -28.37 14.34 5.06
CA TYR A 327 -29.77 14.63 5.38
C TYR A 327 -30.77 13.55 4.93
N ASP A 328 -30.30 12.49 4.28
CA ASP A 328 -31.13 11.33 3.96
C ASP A 328 -31.45 10.53 5.22
N LYS A 329 -32.59 9.83 5.22
CA LYS A 329 -33.00 8.96 6.33
C LYS A 329 -31.95 7.92 6.74
N ASP A 330 -31.20 7.42 5.75
CA ASP A 330 -30.11 6.45 5.92
C ASP A 330 -28.76 7.05 5.50
N GLY A 331 -28.63 8.37 5.70
CA GLY A 331 -27.45 9.17 5.39
C GLY A 331 -26.27 8.91 6.30
N ASN A 332 -25.08 9.30 5.85
CA ASN A 332 -23.84 9.17 6.58
C ASN A 332 -23.20 10.55 6.83
N HIS A 333 -22.47 10.68 7.93
CA HIS A 333 -21.41 11.69 8.05
C HIS A 333 -20.15 11.08 7.48
N ASP A 334 -19.56 11.68 6.47
CA ASP A 334 -18.37 11.10 5.84
C ASP A 334 -17.12 11.47 6.63
N ASP A 335 -16.52 10.49 7.29
CA ASP A 335 -15.34 10.72 8.12
C ASP A 335 -14.08 10.19 7.43
N LEU A 336 -13.01 10.99 7.44
CA LEU A 336 -11.69 10.52 7.02
C LEU A 336 -11.18 9.45 7.99
N PHE A 337 -11.44 9.60 9.29
CA PHE A 337 -11.26 8.54 10.27
C PHE A 337 -12.34 8.61 11.34
N GLN A 338 -13.00 7.47 11.59
CA GLN A 338 -14.00 7.34 12.64
C GLN A 338 -13.71 6.15 13.56
N ALA A 339 -14.03 6.33 14.84
CA ALA A 339 -14.16 5.23 15.78
C ALA A 339 -15.36 5.46 16.70
N TRP A 340 -15.92 4.38 17.21
CA TRP A 340 -17.01 4.42 18.18
C TRP A 340 -17.04 3.14 19.00
N THR A 341 -17.61 3.24 20.20
CA THR A 341 -17.87 2.11 21.08
C THR A 341 -19.04 2.42 22.02
N PHE A 342 -19.93 1.45 22.20
CA PHE A 342 -21.11 1.64 23.06
C PHE A 342 -20.83 1.28 24.53
N ASP A 343 -19.93 0.33 24.79
CA ASP A 343 -19.76 -0.26 26.13
C ASP A 343 -18.34 -0.10 26.68
N LYS A 344 -17.32 -0.42 25.87
CA LYS A 344 -15.93 -0.53 26.33
C LYS A 344 -15.04 0.49 25.65
N PRO A 345 -14.17 1.22 26.36
CA PRO A 345 -13.24 2.15 25.74
C PRO A 345 -12.44 1.51 24.62
N ILE A 346 -12.12 2.31 23.60
CA ILE A 346 -11.11 1.94 22.61
C ILE A 346 -9.77 2.44 23.14
N SER A 347 -8.85 1.53 23.38
CA SER A 347 -7.56 1.81 24.01
C SER A 347 -6.40 1.76 23.04
N ASN A 348 -5.40 2.61 23.30
CA ASN A 348 -4.06 2.54 22.72
C ASN A 348 -4.01 2.65 21.19
N LEU A 349 -4.86 3.46 20.57
CA LEU A 349 -4.71 3.74 19.14
C LEU A 349 -3.51 4.64 18.88
N THR A 350 -2.80 4.36 17.79
CA THR A 350 -1.78 5.27 17.26
C THR A 350 -2.19 5.69 15.86
N ILE A 351 -2.50 6.97 15.66
CA ILE A 351 -2.85 7.58 14.38
C ILE A 351 -1.75 8.58 14.05
N VAL A 352 -0.84 8.21 13.15
CA VAL A 352 0.42 8.93 12.95
C VAL A 352 0.78 9.13 11.47
N ASN A 353 1.34 10.30 11.15
CA ASN A 353 1.84 10.64 9.81
C ASN A 353 0.81 10.53 8.66
N ASN A 354 -0.49 10.48 8.95
CA ASN A 354 -1.51 10.38 7.91
C ASN A 354 -1.76 11.74 7.25
N ILE A 355 -2.18 11.70 5.98
CA ILE A 355 -2.68 12.84 5.24
C ILE A 355 -4.16 12.60 4.96
N ALA A 356 -5.02 13.49 5.45
CA ALA A 356 -6.46 13.37 5.40
C ALA A 356 -7.05 14.67 4.85
N ILE A 357 -7.65 14.61 3.65
CA ILE A 357 -8.08 15.80 2.89
C ILE A 357 -9.51 15.62 2.40
N ASN A 358 -10.45 16.52 2.72
CA ASN A 358 -11.83 16.36 2.24
C ASN A 358 -11.95 16.40 0.70
N CYS A 359 -11.20 17.29 0.04
CA CYS A 359 -11.26 17.50 -1.39
C CYS A 359 -9.93 17.96 -1.96
N THR A 360 -9.39 17.23 -2.93
CA THR A 360 -8.11 17.54 -3.61
C THR A 360 -8.30 18.14 -5.00
N ASP A 361 -9.51 18.04 -5.55
CA ASP A 361 -9.87 18.50 -6.89
C ASP A 361 -11.25 19.17 -6.91
N THR A 362 -11.31 20.45 -7.30
CA THR A 362 -12.56 21.19 -7.41
C THR A 362 -13.51 20.64 -8.48
N THR A 363 -13.02 19.80 -9.39
CA THR A 363 -13.79 19.22 -10.49
C THR A 363 -14.37 17.83 -10.18
N ILE A 364 -14.10 17.28 -9.00
CA ILE A 364 -14.67 15.98 -8.60
C ILE A 364 -16.20 15.98 -8.73
N HIS A 365 -16.74 14.88 -9.25
CA HIS A 365 -18.19 14.69 -9.38
C HIS A 365 -18.80 14.34 -8.02
N LEU A 366 -19.86 15.06 -7.61
CA LEU A 366 -20.57 14.87 -6.35
C LEU A 366 -19.65 14.93 -5.12
N PRO A 367 -18.89 16.02 -4.89
CA PRO A 367 -18.10 16.15 -3.66
C PRO A 367 -19.02 16.09 -2.44
N SER A 368 -18.66 15.31 -1.43
CA SER A 368 -19.37 15.35 -0.16
C SER A 368 -19.16 16.71 0.52
N LYS A 369 -20.21 17.21 1.20
CA LYS A 369 -20.16 18.49 1.91
C LYS A 369 -19.72 18.32 3.35
N ASN A 370 -20.19 17.26 4.00
CA ASN A 370 -20.05 17.04 5.43
C ASN A 370 -18.92 16.05 5.70
N VAL A 371 -17.69 16.44 5.35
CA VAL A 371 -16.51 15.58 5.49
C VAL A 371 -15.69 15.99 6.70
N GLN A 372 -15.68 15.15 7.72
CA GLN A 372 -14.92 15.41 8.94
C GLN A 372 -13.53 14.77 8.85
N GLY A 373 -12.60 15.26 9.67
CA GLY A 373 -11.24 14.74 9.73
C GLY A 373 -11.14 13.45 10.56
N ILE A 374 -10.48 13.53 11.70
CA ILE A 374 -10.41 12.45 12.69
C ILE A 374 -11.48 12.74 13.75
N ALA A 375 -12.64 12.10 13.64
CA ALA A 375 -13.81 12.42 14.44
C ALA A 375 -14.34 11.19 15.19
N CYS A 376 -14.46 11.28 16.51
CA CYS A 376 -14.92 10.20 17.39
C CYS A 376 -15.83 10.80 18.46
N PHE A 377 -17.12 10.44 18.42
CA PHE A 377 -18.16 11.09 19.21
C PHE A 377 -18.88 10.18 20.20
N ASP A 378 -18.86 8.89 19.92
CA ASP A 378 -19.73 7.88 20.51
C ASP A 378 -18.87 6.75 21.08
N GLY A 379 -17.95 7.09 21.97
CA GLY A 379 -17.00 6.15 22.56
C GLY A 379 -16.09 6.81 23.59
N MET A 380 -15.42 6.02 24.43
CA MET A 380 -14.30 6.54 25.22
C MET A 380 -12.99 6.24 24.51
N GLU A 381 -12.19 7.27 24.26
CA GLU A 381 -10.87 7.14 23.65
C GLU A 381 -9.79 7.18 24.74
N GLU A 382 -9.14 6.06 25.00
CA GLU A 382 -8.17 5.94 26.10
C GLU A 382 -6.74 5.72 25.60
N ASN A 383 -5.81 6.57 26.03
CA ASN A 383 -4.37 6.45 25.72
C ASN A 383 -4.06 6.52 24.21
N TRP A 384 -4.82 7.31 23.45
CA TRP A 384 -4.56 7.47 22.02
C TRP A 384 -3.37 8.38 21.75
N LYS A 385 -2.69 8.14 20.64
CA LYS A 385 -1.61 8.97 20.12
C LYS A 385 -1.97 9.43 18.72
N ILE A 386 -2.37 10.69 18.58
CA ILE A 386 -2.67 11.33 17.31
C ILE A 386 -1.54 12.31 17.00
N LYS A 387 -0.59 11.90 16.13
CA LYS A 387 0.66 12.63 15.97
C LYS A 387 1.06 12.89 14.52
N ASN A 388 1.61 14.07 14.24
CA ASN A 388 2.21 14.41 12.95
C ASN A 388 1.26 14.21 11.75
N ASN A 389 -0.06 14.27 11.95
CA ASN A 389 -1.02 14.15 10.86
C ASN A 389 -1.23 15.51 10.19
N LEU A 390 -1.51 15.48 8.88
CA LEU A 390 -2.02 16.62 8.13
C LEU A 390 -3.50 16.39 7.86
N VAL A 391 -4.35 17.23 8.45
CA VAL A 391 -5.80 17.20 8.28
C VAL A 391 -6.24 18.50 7.61
N ILE A 392 -6.79 18.39 6.41
CA ILE A 392 -7.25 19.51 5.59
C ILE A 392 -8.73 19.30 5.26
N VAL A 393 -9.60 19.99 5.98
CA VAL A 393 -11.06 19.84 5.84
C VAL A 393 -11.73 21.21 5.87
N ASP A 394 -12.91 21.34 5.27
CA ASP A 394 -13.74 22.53 5.48
C ASP A 394 -14.58 22.40 6.76
N HIS A 395 -14.89 21.16 7.17
CA HIS A 395 -15.74 20.88 8.32
C HIS A 395 -15.07 21.28 9.65
N PRO A 396 -15.83 21.79 10.64
CA PRO A 396 -15.29 22.19 11.93
C PRO A 396 -14.58 21.06 12.69
N HIS A 397 -15.08 19.82 12.62
CA HIS A 397 -14.45 18.64 13.22
C HIS A 397 -13.20 18.18 12.43
N GLY A 398 -12.08 18.91 12.58
CA GLY A 398 -10.78 18.52 12.04
C GLY A 398 -10.17 17.35 12.82
N ILE A 399 -9.93 17.53 14.12
CA ILE A 399 -9.69 16.42 15.06
C ILE A 399 -10.65 16.62 16.22
N ALA A 400 -11.57 15.70 16.48
CA ALA A 400 -12.55 15.84 17.54
C ALA A 400 -12.72 14.51 18.29
N LEU A 401 -12.44 14.50 19.59
CA LEU A 401 -12.63 13.35 20.47
C LEU A 401 -13.58 13.71 21.62
N PHE A 402 -14.59 12.87 21.86
CA PHE A 402 -15.58 13.04 22.93
C PHE A 402 -15.41 11.93 23.94
N GLY A 403 -14.94 12.24 25.15
CA GLY A 403 -14.59 11.20 26.13
C GLY A 403 -13.13 10.75 26.03
N ALA A 404 -12.24 11.64 25.62
CA ALA A 404 -10.81 11.39 25.54
C ALA A 404 -10.16 11.36 26.93
N GLN A 405 -9.36 10.32 27.19
CA GLN A 405 -8.63 10.16 28.44
C GLN A 405 -7.18 9.77 28.17
N ASN A 406 -6.25 10.53 28.74
CA ASN A 406 -4.81 10.31 28.59
C ASN A 406 -4.35 10.31 27.11
N CYS A 407 -5.04 11.05 26.23
CA CYS A 407 -4.70 11.10 24.81
C CYS A 407 -3.63 12.17 24.53
N GLU A 408 -2.81 11.89 23.53
CA GLU A 408 -1.74 12.77 23.04
C GLU A 408 -2.07 13.25 21.63
N ILE A 409 -2.42 14.54 21.46
CA ILE A 409 -2.61 15.21 20.17
C ILE A 409 -1.42 16.14 19.94
N ILE A 410 -0.42 15.68 19.19
CA ILE A 410 0.90 16.34 19.12
C ILE A 410 1.36 16.57 17.67
N ASN A 411 1.87 17.77 17.39
CA ASN A 411 2.48 18.14 16.09
C ASN A 411 1.57 17.95 14.86
N ASN A 412 0.25 18.00 15.03
CA ASN A 412 -0.67 17.91 13.89
C ASN A 412 -0.84 19.27 13.21
N LYS A 413 -1.14 19.24 11.92
CA LYS A 413 -1.61 20.41 11.15
C LYS A 413 -3.08 20.19 10.84
N VAL A 414 -3.96 21.03 11.37
CA VAL A 414 -5.41 20.92 11.21
C VAL A 414 -5.94 22.25 10.68
N ILE A 415 -6.17 22.32 9.37
CA ILE A 415 -6.32 23.59 8.65
C ILE A 415 -7.47 23.53 7.62
N PRO A 416 -8.09 24.68 7.27
CA PRO A 416 -9.12 24.74 6.25
C PRO A 416 -8.62 24.24 4.89
N ASN A 417 -9.52 23.68 4.08
CA ASN A 417 -9.19 23.38 2.68
C ASN A 417 -9.01 24.68 1.88
N PRO A 418 -7.96 24.82 1.06
CA PRO A 418 -7.74 26.03 0.25
C PRO A 418 -8.86 26.32 -0.74
N PHE A 419 -9.58 25.29 -1.18
CA PHE A 419 -10.70 25.47 -2.09
C PHE A 419 -11.94 26.06 -1.40
N HIS A 420 -12.01 25.98 -0.06
CA HIS A 420 -13.07 26.52 0.77
C HIS A 420 -14.45 26.29 0.15
N ARG A 421 -14.77 25.01 -0.14
CA ARG A 421 -15.95 24.68 -0.96
C ARG A 421 -17.25 24.92 -0.22
N TYR A 422 -17.20 24.86 1.12
CA TYR A 422 -18.36 24.91 1.98
C TYR A 422 -18.08 25.80 3.17
N GLU A 423 -19.07 26.62 3.53
CA GLU A 423 -19.03 27.46 4.71
C GLU A 423 -19.67 26.73 5.90
N PHE A 424 -18.97 26.76 7.03
CA PHE A 424 -19.43 26.22 8.30
C PHE A 424 -19.38 27.29 9.39
N GLU A 425 -19.92 26.98 10.57
CA GLU A 425 -19.94 27.89 11.72
C GLU A 425 -18.53 28.18 12.27
N SER A 426 -17.53 27.41 11.89
CA SER A 426 -16.15 27.58 12.32
C SER A 426 -15.16 26.97 11.35
N ALA A 427 -13.92 27.47 11.39
CA ALA A 427 -12.79 26.78 10.80
C ALA A 427 -12.49 25.45 11.55
N PRO A 428 -11.75 24.52 10.95
CA PRO A 428 -11.44 23.24 11.57
C PRO A 428 -10.73 23.41 12.92
N TRP A 429 -11.23 22.71 13.93
CA TRP A 429 -10.67 22.69 15.27
C TRP A 429 -9.97 21.38 15.60
N ILE A 430 -9.10 21.47 16.62
CA ILE A 430 -8.81 20.35 17.50
C ILE A 430 -9.73 20.50 18.72
N MET A 431 -10.60 19.52 18.93
CA MET A 431 -11.58 19.47 19.99
C MET A 431 -11.36 18.25 20.90
N ILE A 432 -11.36 18.52 22.20
CA ILE A 432 -11.61 17.52 23.24
C ILE A 432 -12.90 17.96 23.92
N HIS A 433 -13.91 17.10 23.94
CA HIS A 433 -15.15 17.34 24.65
C HIS A 433 -15.40 16.21 25.65
N ASP A 434 -16.19 16.43 26.69
CA ASP A 434 -16.72 15.34 27.51
C ASP A 434 -17.53 14.36 26.64
N HIS A 435 -17.63 13.11 27.08
CA HIS A 435 -18.48 12.15 26.41
C HIS A 435 -19.95 12.63 26.43
N LYS A 436 -20.74 12.23 25.43
CA LYS A 436 -22.14 12.66 25.29
C LYS A 436 -23.04 12.28 26.48
N ASP A 437 -22.66 11.28 27.26
CA ASP A 437 -23.35 10.88 28.50
C ASP A 437 -22.87 11.62 29.76
N GLY A 438 -21.96 12.59 29.62
CA GLY A 438 -21.45 13.44 30.69
C GLY A 438 -20.19 12.92 31.38
N ARG A 439 -19.68 11.72 31.03
CA ARG A 439 -18.36 11.26 31.51
C ARG A 439 -17.27 12.22 31.04
N LYS A 440 -16.35 12.54 31.95
CA LYS A 440 -15.36 13.60 31.74
C LYS A 440 -14.17 13.14 30.91
N SER A 441 -13.75 14.01 29.99
CA SER A 441 -12.43 13.95 29.39
C SER A 441 -11.38 14.42 30.40
N HIS A 442 -10.23 13.75 30.47
CA HIS A 442 -9.17 14.14 31.40
C HIS A 442 -7.77 13.72 30.98
N SER A 443 -6.78 14.45 31.49
CA SER A 443 -5.35 14.15 31.40
C SER A 443 -4.83 14.11 29.96
N ASN A 444 -5.45 14.87 29.06
CA ASN A 444 -5.05 14.93 27.67
C ASN A 444 -3.89 15.92 27.45
N GLN A 445 -3.10 15.68 26.39
CA GLN A 445 -2.00 16.54 25.98
C GLN A 445 -2.26 17.07 24.57
N ILE A 446 -2.31 18.39 24.41
CA ILE A 446 -2.50 19.08 23.14
C ILE A 446 -1.29 19.99 22.94
N ILE A 447 -0.29 19.51 22.19
CA ILE A 447 1.04 20.13 22.16
C ILE A 447 1.54 20.35 20.72
N ASN A 448 2.13 21.53 20.45
CA ASN A 448 2.81 21.85 19.20
C ASN A 448 1.95 21.69 17.93
N ASN A 449 0.62 21.78 18.03
CA ASN A 449 -0.24 21.69 16.85
C ASN A 449 -0.31 23.05 16.13
N LEU A 450 -0.49 23.00 14.82
CA LEU A 450 -0.82 24.14 13.99
C LEU A 450 -2.29 24.02 13.59
N VAL A 451 -3.15 24.88 14.10
CA VAL A 451 -4.61 24.69 14.01
C VAL A 451 -5.35 26.02 13.91
N SER A 452 -6.51 26.06 13.26
CA SER A 452 -7.32 27.28 13.25
C SER A 452 -8.01 27.56 14.59
N VAL A 453 -8.52 26.53 15.25
CA VAL A 453 -9.29 26.67 16.50
C VAL A 453 -8.95 25.55 17.50
N LEU A 454 -8.87 25.88 18.79
CA LEU A 454 -8.80 24.92 19.89
C LEU A 454 -10.08 24.98 20.73
N LYS A 455 -10.72 23.84 20.98
CA LYS A 455 -11.88 23.70 21.87
C LYS A 455 -11.65 22.56 22.85
N ILE A 456 -11.14 22.86 24.04
CA ILE A 456 -10.67 21.86 24.99
C ILE A 456 -11.51 21.90 26.27
N ASP A 457 -12.46 20.98 26.38
CA ASP A 457 -13.24 20.73 27.60
C ASP A 457 -12.59 19.61 28.40
N ASP A 458 -11.39 19.90 28.90
CA ASP A 458 -10.64 19.08 29.84
C ASP A 458 -9.86 20.00 30.78
N SER A 459 -10.37 20.18 31.99
CA SER A 459 -9.75 21.06 33.00
C SER A 459 -8.36 20.60 33.48
N THR A 460 -7.98 19.37 33.14
CA THR A 460 -6.69 18.74 33.50
C THR A 460 -5.75 18.61 32.29
N ALA A 461 -6.16 19.11 31.13
CA ALA A 461 -5.35 19.02 29.92
C ALA A 461 -4.07 19.86 30.02
N THR A 462 -2.99 19.35 29.45
CA THR A 462 -1.79 20.12 29.15
C THR A 462 -1.89 20.70 27.76
N ILE A 463 -2.01 22.03 27.65
CA ILE A 463 -2.08 22.75 26.37
C ILE A 463 -0.82 23.61 26.24
N GLN A 464 0.07 23.27 25.30
CA GLN A 464 1.38 23.94 25.19
C GLN A 464 1.82 24.13 23.74
N ASN A 465 2.40 25.30 23.43
CA ASN A 465 3.07 25.59 22.16
C ASN A 465 2.23 25.37 20.89
N ASN A 466 0.90 25.36 20.99
CA ASN A 466 0.05 25.30 19.81
C ASN A 466 0.04 26.67 19.12
N THR A 467 0.14 26.67 17.80
CA THR A 467 0.07 27.87 16.96
C THR A 467 -1.32 27.95 16.34
N LEU A 468 -2.06 29.01 16.69
CA LEU A 468 -3.32 29.32 16.06
C LEU A 468 -3.08 30.04 14.73
N ILE A 469 -3.74 29.58 13.67
CA ILE A 469 -3.70 30.24 12.35
C ILE A 469 -5.02 30.96 12.07
N ASP A 470 -4.94 32.02 11.29
CA ASP A 470 -6.12 32.74 10.79
C ASP A 470 -7.02 31.79 9.98
N SER A 471 -8.34 32.02 10.02
CA SER A 471 -9.31 31.26 9.24
C SER A 471 -9.12 31.43 7.74
N ILE A 472 -8.33 32.42 7.30
CA ILE A 472 -7.84 32.61 5.95
C ILE A 472 -6.40 32.06 5.87
N PRO A 473 -6.19 30.80 5.46
CA PRO A 473 -4.88 30.15 5.61
C PRO A 473 -3.81 30.76 4.71
N SER A 474 -4.18 31.45 3.62
CA SER A 474 -3.25 32.13 2.71
C SER A 474 -2.43 33.24 3.39
N LYS A 475 -2.88 33.76 4.54
CA LYS A 475 -2.08 34.67 5.39
C LYS A 475 -0.90 33.97 6.07
N THR A 476 -1.05 32.68 6.35
CA THR A 476 -0.01 31.85 7.02
C THR A 476 0.83 31.09 6.00
N PHE A 477 0.20 30.59 4.95
CA PHE A 477 0.82 29.80 3.89
C PHE A 477 0.72 30.57 2.56
N PRO A 478 1.82 31.18 2.08
CA PRO A 478 1.82 31.85 0.79
C PRO A 478 1.40 30.90 -0.34
N ASN A 479 0.52 31.38 -1.22
CA ASN A 479 -0.04 30.64 -2.36
C ASN A 479 -0.79 29.35 -1.98
N TYR A 480 -1.40 29.30 -0.78
CA TYR A 480 -2.14 28.12 -0.30
C TYR A 480 -3.23 27.66 -1.28
N GLU A 481 -3.93 28.62 -1.90
CA GLU A 481 -4.94 28.39 -2.93
C GLU A 481 -4.42 27.70 -4.20
N HIS A 482 -3.10 27.65 -4.38
CA HIS A 482 -2.43 27.02 -5.53
C HIS A 482 -1.72 25.71 -5.16
N TRP A 483 -1.87 25.21 -3.93
CA TRP A 483 -1.27 23.93 -3.56
C TRP A 483 -1.90 22.80 -4.38
N ILE A 484 -1.04 21.93 -4.90
CA ILE A 484 -1.42 20.68 -5.56
C ILE A 484 -1.19 19.58 -4.52
N PHE A 485 -2.25 18.86 -4.19
CA PHE A 485 -2.24 17.80 -3.17
C PHE A 485 -1.97 16.43 -3.79
#